data_AF-A0A8T3SM79-F1
#
_entry.id   AF-A0A8T3SM79-F1
#
_cell.length_a   1.000
_cell.length_b   1.000
_cell.length_c   1.000
_cell.angle_alpha   90.00
_cell.angle_beta   90.00
_cell.angle_gamma   90.00
#
_symmetry.space_group_name_H-M   'P 1'
#
loop_
_entity.id
_entity.type
_entity.pdbx_description
1 polymer ?
#
loop_
_entity_poly.entity_id
_entity_poly.type
_entity_poly.pdbx_seq_one_letter_code
_entity_poly.pdbx_strand_id
1 'polypeptide(L)'
;MDDKHCFKSIIGRVLLVFLISLSLIKTAEARSFIFVNNCSYPVWFGLVGGANTPKPANGNYQLPPGGRNTATIPAGTWSGVIAGRTNCATGRCETGDCGGSNTGPCTRGFQPPTTQAEFTVRSNDTDYYDVSVINGINMGVSVTPSIGSKASLPYFCGSPGSGTPSAGLAGCSWKFTPPLVEYNWVAYGGKACTANGDCASGTQCGLGFDPVLNGFKKTCGRQLGYWTANQVCGVQRSFGAPFYCSAAIPQGGILWNLMACNGNSGAQRSCYTAGASATCCGCVNWDKIGVPVPPGPITAQCVNSNPVWVDRVRPTLDWLKRACPTAYTYPYDDHSSTFICKSPTAANTVDYTITFCPTGGVNPPLPDGKCLPPANIKSTYTANKKQVTLTWDKPANAETISTYQVNDWLDRQIWRGVERTFIDKSLPGTNGKFTYFLYSNCPSGRSPRVQYDVVIK
;
A
#
# COMPACT_ATOMS: atom_id res chain seq x y z
N MET A 1 -42.22 -34.84 65.86
CA MET A 1 -42.48 -33.39 65.92
C MET A 1 -41.13 -32.77 66.23
N ASP A 2 -40.40 -32.06 65.37
CA ASP A 2 -40.70 -31.36 64.14
C ASP A 2 -39.44 -31.38 63.25
N ASP A 3 -39.53 -31.99 62.08
CA ASP A 3 -38.43 -32.05 61.11
C ASP A 3 -38.57 -30.92 60.06
N LYS A 4 -38.82 -29.69 60.55
CA LYS A 4 -39.08 -28.50 59.72
C LYS A 4 -37.96 -27.45 59.77
N HIS A 5 -36.77 -27.82 60.24
CA HIS A 5 -35.62 -26.88 60.32
C HIS A 5 -34.39 -27.24 59.46
N CYS A 6 -34.36 -28.38 58.76
CA CYS A 6 -33.22 -28.71 57.88
C CYS A 6 -33.37 -28.23 56.43
N PHE A 7 -34.55 -27.73 56.00
CA PHE A 7 -34.79 -27.44 54.58
C PHE A 7 -34.71 -25.96 54.17
N LYS A 8 -34.50 -25.02 55.11
CA LYS A 8 -34.46 -23.57 54.83
C LYS A 8 -33.05 -22.96 54.70
N SER A 9 -31.99 -23.70 54.99
CA SER A 9 -30.60 -23.18 54.93
C SER A 9 -29.84 -23.53 53.64
N ILE A 10 -30.29 -24.54 52.89
CA ILE A 10 -29.61 -24.99 51.67
C ILE A 10 -30.09 -24.22 50.43
N ILE A 11 -31.36 -23.80 50.39
CA ILE A 11 -31.95 -23.09 49.24
C ILE A 11 -31.40 -21.65 49.10
N GLY A 12 -31.03 -21.00 50.21
CA GLY A 12 -30.47 -19.64 50.20
C GLY A 12 -29.00 -19.52 49.77
N ARG A 13 -28.20 -20.60 49.91
CA ARG A 13 -26.78 -20.61 49.47
C ARG A 13 -26.59 -21.17 48.05
N VAL A 14 -27.53 -21.97 47.55
CA VAL A 14 -27.49 -22.47 46.18
C VAL A 14 -27.96 -21.41 45.18
N LEU A 15 -28.90 -20.53 45.54
CA LEU A 15 -29.33 -19.42 44.67
C LEU A 15 -28.31 -18.27 44.56
N LEU A 16 -27.47 -18.03 45.58
CA LEU A 16 -26.46 -16.96 45.53
C LEU A 16 -25.20 -17.36 44.73
N VAL A 17 -24.95 -18.67 44.56
CA VAL A 17 -23.83 -19.18 43.75
C VAL A 17 -24.21 -19.33 42.27
N PHE A 18 -25.50 -19.42 41.93
CA PHE A 18 -25.97 -19.45 40.54
C PHE A 18 -26.20 -18.08 39.89
N LEU A 19 -26.11 -16.98 40.64
CA LEU A 19 -26.25 -15.61 40.12
C LEU A 19 -24.92 -14.88 39.87
N ILE A 20 -23.77 -15.51 40.12
CA ILE A 20 -22.43 -14.92 39.87
C ILE A 20 -21.65 -15.65 38.76
N SER A 21 -22.24 -16.65 38.11
CA SER A 21 -21.69 -17.25 36.89
C SER A 21 -22.53 -16.92 35.66
N LEU A 22 -22.93 -15.65 35.51
CA LEU A 22 -23.01 -15.08 34.17
C LEU A 22 -21.57 -15.04 33.64
N SER A 23 -21.11 -16.19 33.16
CA SER A 23 -19.94 -16.28 32.32
C SER A 23 -20.25 -15.33 31.16
N LEU A 24 -19.61 -14.16 31.17
CA LEU A 24 -19.52 -13.32 29.99
C LEU A 24 -18.99 -14.25 28.90
N ILE A 25 -19.89 -14.74 28.05
CA ILE A 25 -19.52 -15.29 26.76
C ILE A 25 -18.82 -14.13 26.10
N LYS A 26 -17.49 -14.13 26.15
CA LYS A 26 -16.65 -13.15 25.45
C LYS A 26 -16.85 -13.42 23.97
N THR A 27 -17.94 -12.90 23.41
CA THR A 27 -18.07 -12.78 21.97
C THR A 27 -16.93 -11.85 21.56
N ALA A 28 -16.08 -12.33 20.65
CA ALA A 28 -15.05 -11.47 20.06
C ALA A 28 -15.78 -10.26 19.45
N GLU A 29 -15.54 -9.06 19.96
CA GLU A 29 -16.03 -7.84 19.32
C GLU A 29 -15.44 -7.79 17.90
N ALA A 30 -16.30 -7.49 16.93
CA ALA A 30 -15.91 -7.49 15.52
C ALA A 30 -14.93 -6.33 15.27
N ARG A 31 -13.70 -6.67 14.87
CA ARG A 31 -12.66 -5.70 14.49
C ARG A 31 -12.66 -5.49 12.99
N SER A 32 -12.14 -4.35 12.55
CA SER A 32 -12.18 -3.94 11.16
C SER A 32 -10.82 -3.48 10.64
N PHE A 33 -10.52 -3.93 9.42
CA PHE A 33 -9.61 -3.22 8.53
C PHE A 33 -10.41 -2.25 7.67
N ILE A 34 -10.07 -0.98 7.76
CA ILE A 34 -10.70 0.11 7.02
C ILE A 34 -9.72 0.58 5.95
N PHE A 35 -10.08 0.46 4.68
CA PHE A 35 -9.25 0.86 3.56
C PHE A 35 -9.68 2.22 3.04
N VAL A 36 -8.71 3.12 2.86
CA VAL A 36 -8.93 4.48 2.35
C VAL A 36 -7.99 4.72 1.17
N ASN A 37 -8.54 5.27 0.08
CA ASN A 37 -7.77 5.65 -1.08
C ASN A 37 -7.62 7.18 -1.17
N ASN A 38 -6.46 7.70 -0.76
CA ASN A 38 -6.09 9.11 -0.96
C ASN A 38 -5.31 9.34 -2.26
N CYS A 39 -5.10 8.30 -3.06
CA CYS A 39 -4.51 8.44 -4.39
C CYS A 39 -5.50 9.15 -5.32
N SER A 40 -4.96 9.80 -6.34
CA SER A 40 -5.74 10.46 -7.40
C SER A 40 -6.41 9.49 -8.38
N TYR A 41 -6.10 8.21 -8.27
CA TYR A 41 -6.48 7.15 -9.19
C TYR A 41 -7.12 5.98 -8.42
N PRO A 42 -7.90 5.12 -9.10
CA PRO A 42 -8.45 3.93 -8.46
C PRO A 42 -7.35 2.98 -7.96
N VAL A 43 -7.53 2.46 -6.75
CA VAL A 43 -6.65 1.46 -6.14
C VAL A 43 -7.45 0.19 -5.90
N TRP A 44 -6.84 -0.97 -6.16
CA TRP A 44 -7.43 -2.26 -5.82
C TRP A 44 -6.66 -2.84 -4.65
N PHE A 45 -7.22 -2.79 -3.44
CA PHE A 45 -6.54 -3.42 -2.31
C PHE A 45 -6.60 -4.94 -2.44
N GLY A 46 -5.71 -5.62 -1.73
CA GLY A 46 -5.70 -7.06 -1.60
C GLY A 46 -5.23 -7.46 -0.21
N LEU A 47 -5.57 -8.68 0.19
CA LEU A 47 -5.09 -9.28 1.42
C LEU A 47 -4.61 -10.70 1.11
N VAL A 48 -3.52 -11.11 1.75
CA VAL A 48 -2.94 -12.46 1.64
C VAL A 48 -2.59 -12.95 3.05
N GLY A 49 -3.22 -14.02 3.52
CA GLY A 49 -2.93 -14.58 4.86
C GLY A 49 -3.63 -15.92 5.14
N GLY A 50 -3.75 -16.78 4.14
CA GLY A 50 -4.33 -18.13 4.27
C GLY A 50 -5.86 -18.18 4.35
N ALA A 51 -6.40 -19.28 4.88
CA ALA A 51 -7.83 -19.62 4.84
C ALA A 51 -8.74 -18.57 5.52
N ASN A 52 -8.24 -17.90 6.56
CA ASN A 52 -8.98 -16.91 7.36
C ASN A 52 -8.68 -15.46 6.96
N THR A 53 -8.30 -15.23 5.70
CA THR A 53 -8.03 -13.88 5.20
C THR A 53 -9.30 -13.01 5.28
N PRO A 54 -9.23 -11.81 5.91
CA PRO A 54 -10.36 -10.86 5.96
C PRO A 54 -10.85 -10.48 4.57
N LYS A 55 -12.16 -10.30 4.43
CA LYS A 55 -12.82 -9.99 3.14
C LYS A 55 -13.78 -8.82 3.33
N PRO A 56 -13.89 -7.92 2.33
CA PRO A 56 -14.91 -6.88 2.37
C PRO A 56 -16.30 -7.51 2.21
N ALA A 57 -17.27 -7.04 2.99
CA ALA A 57 -18.62 -7.61 3.02
C ALA A 57 -19.33 -7.51 1.66
N ASN A 58 -19.06 -6.45 0.90
CA ASN A 58 -19.60 -6.24 -0.45
C ASN A 58 -18.83 -6.99 -1.56
N GLY A 59 -17.79 -7.74 -1.21
CA GLY A 59 -16.93 -8.44 -2.17
C GLY A 59 -16.10 -7.54 -3.08
N ASN A 60 -16.14 -6.22 -2.91
CA ASN A 60 -15.47 -5.27 -3.79
C ASN A 60 -14.10 -4.86 -3.24
N TYR A 61 -13.05 -5.06 -4.04
CA TYR A 61 -11.68 -4.71 -3.68
C TYR A 61 -11.21 -3.40 -4.33
N GLN A 62 -12.02 -2.79 -5.19
CA GLN A 62 -11.71 -1.52 -5.82
C GLN A 62 -12.14 -0.34 -4.95
N LEU A 63 -11.23 0.63 -4.80
CA LEU A 63 -11.46 1.93 -4.19
C LEU A 63 -11.32 3.02 -5.25
N PRO A 64 -12.37 3.78 -5.57
CA PRO A 64 -12.21 5.01 -6.36
C PRO A 64 -11.36 6.03 -5.60
N PRO A 65 -10.87 7.11 -6.25
CA PRO A 65 -10.23 8.23 -5.55
C PRO A 65 -11.13 8.77 -4.43
N GLY A 66 -10.59 8.94 -3.23
CA GLY A 66 -11.35 9.31 -2.02
C GLY A 66 -12.26 8.21 -1.47
N GLY A 67 -12.25 7.03 -2.10
CA GLY A 67 -13.09 5.89 -1.74
C GLY A 67 -12.66 5.21 -0.45
N ARG A 68 -13.62 4.55 0.20
CA ARG A 68 -13.45 3.79 1.43
C ARG A 68 -14.14 2.44 1.35
N ASN A 69 -13.55 1.41 1.93
CA ASN A 69 -14.21 0.11 2.14
C ASN A 69 -13.72 -0.53 3.45
N THR A 70 -14.41 -1.56 3.93
CA THR A 70 -14.10 -2.22 5.19
C THR A 70 -14.09 -3.73 5.02
N ALA A 71 -13.14 -4.41 5.63
CA ALA A 71 -13.12 -5.86 5.81
C ALA A 71 -13.14 -6.21 7.30
N THR A 72 -14.04 -7.11 7.69
CA THR A 72 -14.12 -7.60 9.07
C THR A 72 -13.00 -8.60 9.31
N ILE A 73 -12.24 -8.38 10.37
CA ILE A 73 -11.21 -9.30 10.84
C ILE A 73 -11.91 -10.49 11.53
N PRO A 74 -11.71 -11.73 11.06
CA PRO A 74 -12.32 -12.89 11.69
C PRO A 74 -11.84 -13.08 13.14
N ALA A 75 -12.68 -13.71 13.97
CA ALA A 75 -12.26 -14.14 15.30
C ALA A 75 -11.06 -15.11 15.20
N GLY A 76 -10.15 -15.02 16.17
CA GLY A 76 -8.91 -15.81 16.22
C GLY A 76 -7.65 -14.98 15.94
N THR A 77 -6.65 -15.65 15.37
CA THR A 77 -5.39 -15.02 14.95
C THR A 77 -5.36 -14.99 13.44
N TRP A 78 -5.03 -13.82 12.87
CA TRP A 78 -4.74 -13.70 11.45
C TRP A 78 -3.34 -13.11 11.28
N SER A 79 -2.57 -13.68 10.36
CA SER A 79 -1.25 -13.16 9.98
C SER A 79 -1.18 -13.11 8.47
N GLY A 80 -0.72 -11.99 7.94
CA GLY A 80 -0.75 -11.76 6.51
C GLY A 80 -0.31 -10.37 6.11
N VAL A 81 -0.44 -10.10 4.81
CA VAL A 81 0.00 -8.86 4.19
C VAL A 81 -1.13 -8.23 3.40
N ILE A 82 -1.13 -6.90 3.38
CA ILE A 82 -2.10 -6.05 2.68
C ILE A 82 -1.32 -5.16 1.73
N ALA A 83 -1.79 -5.01 0.49
CA ALA A 83 -1.19 -4.08 -0.46
C ALA A 83 -2.21 -3.44 -1.39
N GLY A 84 -1.84 -2.29 -1.96
CA GLY A 84 -2.59 -1.62 -3.01
C GLY A 84 -2.06 -2.03 -4.38
N ARG A 85 -2.98 -2.26 -5.31
CA ARG A 85 -2.70 -2.64 -6.70
C ARG A 85 -3.17 -1.56 -7.65
N THR A 86 -2.49 -1.40 -8.79
CA THR A 86 -2.81 -0.35 -9.77
C THR A 86 -3.10 -0.92 -11.15
N ASN A 87 -3.92 -0.20 -11.92
CA ASN A 87 -4.25 -0.51 -13.31
C ASN A 87 -4.71 -1.97 -13.51
N CYS A 88 -5.61 -2.44 -12.66
CA CYS A 88 -6.13 -3.79 -12.74
C CYS A 88 -7.20 -3.91 -13.84
N ALA A 89 -6.98 -4.87 -14.74
CA ALA A 89 -7.94 -5.32 -15.75
C ALA A 89 -8.31 -6.80 -15.49
N THR A 90 -9.08 -7.42 -16.39
CA THR A 90 -9.59 -8.79 -16.26
C THR A 90 -8.45 -9.80 -16.04
N GLY A 91 -8.16 -10.10 -14.77
CA GLY A 91 -7.20 -11.11 -14.34
C GLY A 91 -5.75 -10.65 -14.12
N ARG A 92 -5.40 -9.36 -14.30
CA ARG A 92 -4.04 -8.84 -14.05
C ARG A 92 -4.02 -7.38 -13.61
N CYS A 93 -3.09 -7.04 -12.73
CA CYS A 93 -2.71 -5.67 -12.37
C CYS A 93 -1.32 -5.32 -12.89
N GLU A 94 -1.06 -4.03 -13.12
CA GLU A 94 0.27 -3.57 -13.53
C GLU A 94 1.26 -3.60 -12.36
N THR A 95 0.80 -3.24 -11.15
CA THR A 95 1.60 -3.33 -9.92
C THR A 95 0.83 -4.07 -8.84
N GLY A 96 1.55 -4.80 -7.98
CA GLY A 96 0.95 -5.58 -6.90
C GLY A 96 0.02 -6.70 -7.40
N ASP A 97 0.24 -7.25 -8.60
CA ASP A 97 -0.62 -8.33 -9.07
C ASP A 97 -0.58 -9.53 -8.10
N CYS A 98 -1.74 -10.04 -7.72
CA CYS A 98 -1.86 -11.18 -6.80
C CYS A 98 -2.77 -12.28 -7.36
N GLY A 99 -3.00 -12.29 -8.68
CA GLY A 99 -3.88 -13.24 -9.35
C GLY A 99 -5.38 -13.09 -9.08
N GLY A 100 -5.77 -12.17 -8.20
CA GLY A 100 -7.16 -11.73 -8.06
C GLY A 100 -7.52 -10.80 -9.22
N SER A 101 -8.68 -11.02 -9.86
CA SER A 101 -9.19 -10.14 -10.91
C SER A 101 -9.30 -8.66 -10.47
N ASN A 102 -9.78 -7.80 -11.36
CA ASN A 102 -10.15 -6.41 -11.06
C ASN A 102 -11.24 -6.23 -9.99
N THR A 103 -11.85 -7.31 -9.48
CA THR A 103 -12.81 -7.24 -8.36
C THR A 103 -12.66 -8.34 -7.33
N GLY A 104 -11.76 -9.32 -7.56
CA GLY A 104 -11.67 -10.53 -6.76
C GLY A 104 -10.59 -10.53 -5.68
N PRO A 105 -10.66 -11.49 -4.73
CA PRO A 105 -9.64 -11.71 -3.71
C PRO A 105 -8.31 -12.16 -4.34
N CYS A 106 -7.21 -11.95 -3.63
CA CYS A 106 -5.90 -12.47 -4.04
C CYS A 106 -5.87 -14.00 -4.00
N THR A 107 -5.27 -14.62 -5.02
CA THR A 107 -5.13 -16.08 -5.17
C THR A 107 -3.68 -16.56 -5.01
N ARG A 108 -2.73 -15.62 -4.99
CA ARG A 108 -1.30 -15.84 -4.72
C ARG A 108 -0.73 -14.62 -3.97
N GLY A 109 0.55 -14.68 -3.61
CA GLY A 109 1.27 -13.52 -3.07
C GLY A 109 1.34 -12.36 -4.05
N PHE A 110 1.52 -11.14 -3.53
CA PHE A 110 1.73 -9.96 -4.35
C PHE A 110 3.03 -10.08 -5.16
N GLN A 111 2.96 -9.81 -6.45
CA GLN A 111 4.11 -9.73 -7.34
C GLN A 111 4.87 -8.42 -7.05
N PRO A 112 6.11 -8.49 -6.54
CA PRO A 112 6.88 -7.28 -6.26
C PRO A 112 7.36 -6.60 -7.56
N PRO A 113 7.69 -5.28 -7.53
CA PRO A 113 7.71 -4.41 -6.36
C PRO A 113 6.34 -4.06 -5.79
N THR A 114 6.22 -4.06 -4.47
CA THR A 114 4.96 -3.76 -3.78
C THR A 114 5.22 -3.34 -2.34
N THR A 115 4.71 -2.17 -1.95
CA THR A 115 4.66 -1.75 -0.54
C THR A 115 3.60 -2.56 0.17
N GLN A 116 3.94 -3.19 1.29
CA GLN A 116 3.05 -4.09 2.03
C GLN A 116 2.84 -3.58 3.44
N ALA A 117 1.61 -3.63 3.93
CA ALA A 117 1.33 -3.55 5.36
C ALA A 117 1.27 -4.97 5.91
N GLU A 118 2.21 -5.33 6.77
CA GLU A 118 2.31 -6.67 7.36
C GLU A 118 1.60 -6.67 8.71
N PHE A 119 0.88 -7.75 9.01
CA PHE A 119 0.09 -7.86 10.24
C PHE A 119 0.22 -9.25 10.85
N THR A 120 0.23 -9.29 12.17
CA THR A 120 -0.17 -10.43 12.98
C THR A 120 -1.15 -9.93 14.03
N VAL A 121 -2.44 -10.11 13.79
CA VAL A 121 -3.51 -9.73 14.71
C VAL A 121 -3.93 -10.90 15.58
N ARG A 122 -4.12 -10.65 16.88
CA ARG A 122 -4.45 -11.67 17.89
C ARG A 122 -5.68 -11.23 18.67
N SER A 123 -6.62 -12.15 18.90
CA SER A 123 -7.91 -11.82 19.56
C SER A 123 -7.78 -11.36 21.02
N ASN A 124 -6.85 -11.91 21.80
CA ASN A 124 -6.71 -11.62 23.24
C ASN A 124 -5.29 -11.19 23.61
N ASP A 125 -4.49 -10.82 22.61
CA ASP A 125 -3.09 -10.50 22.78
C ASP A 125 -2.71 -9.31 21.87
N THR A 126 -1.47 -8.88 22.03
CA THR A 126 -0.86 -7.77 21.31
C THR A 126 -0.78 -8.10 19.81
N ASP A 127 -1.27 -7.20 18.98
CA ASP A 127 -1.04 -7.26 17.54
C ASP A 127 0.35 -6.73 17.20
N TYR A 128 0.90 -7.21 16.09
CA TYR A 128 2.13 -6.73 15.49
C TYR A 128 1.82 -6.25 14.07
N TYR A 129 2.37 -5.11 13.67
CA TYR A 129 2.19 -4.58 12.33
C TYR A 129 3.32 -3.65 11.92
N ASP A 130 3.47 -3.49 10.62
CA ASP A 130 4.47 -2.60 10.02
C ASP A 130 4.08 -2.24 8.58
N VAL A 131 4.80 -1.26 8.01
CA VAL A 131 4.74 -0.94 6.58
C VAL A 131 6.10 -1.24 5.98
N SER A 132 6.13 -2.26 5.13
CA SER A 132 7.33 -2.85 4.55
C SER A 132 7.54 -2.41 3.10
N VAL A 133 8.76 -1.98 2.83
CA VAL A 133 9.25 -1.63 1.49
C VAL A 133 10.41 -2.54 1.06
N ILE A 134 10.70 -3.61 1.82
CA ILE A 134 11.82 -4.54 1.57
C ILE A 134 11.80 -5.09 0.15
N ASN A 135 10.61 -5.44 -0.34
CA ASN A 135 10.40 -6.01 -1.67
C ASN A 135 10.11 -4.94 -2.74
N GLY A 136 10.38 -3.68 -2.45
CA GLY A 136 10.19 -2.55 -3.36
C GLY A 136 8.87 -1.81 -3.12
N ILE A 137 8.69 -0.73 -3.87
CA ILE A 137 7.64 0.27 -3.62
C ILE A 137 6.83 0.42 -4.89
N ASN A 138 5.50 0.38 -4.77
CA ASN A 138 4.57 0.74 -5.84
C ASN A 138 3.64 1.89 -5.45
N MET A 139 3.43 2.14 -4.15
CA MET A 139 2.73 3.31 -3.63
C MET A 139 3.02 3.55 -2.16
N GLY A 140 2.66 4.74 -1.66
CA GLY A 140 2.67 5.00 -0.22
C GLY A 140 1.52 4.27 0.49
N VAL A 141 1.81 3.72 1.66
CA VAL A 141 0.82 3.02 2.50
C VAL A 141 1.03 3.48 3.95
N SER A 142 -0.03 3.78 4.67
CA SER A 142 0.03 3.94 6.12
C SER A 142 -0.90 2.97 6.82
N VAL A 143 -0.55 2.60 8.06
CA VAL A 143 -1.43 1.90 8.98
C VAL A 143 -1.67 2.81 10.17
N THR A 144 -2.93 3.05 10.52
CA THR A 144 -3.31 3.88 11.66
C THR A 144 -4.28 3.11 12.54
N PRO A 145 -3.87 2.68 13.75
CA PRO A 145 -4.77 2.06 14.71
C PRO A 145 -5.85 3.06 15.19
N SER A 146 -7.03 2.56 15.57
CA SER A 146 -8.11 3.40 16.13
C SER A 146 -7.80 3.96 17.51
N ILE A 147 -6.78 3.39 18.17
CA ILE A 147 -6.21 3.90 19.41
C ILE A 147 -4.89 4.59 19.07
N GLY A 148 -4.71 5.82 19.54
CA GLY A 148 -3.47 6.58 19.29
C GLY A 148 -2.29 6.14 20.16
N SER A 149 -1.08 6.44 19.69
CA SER A 149 0.16 6.26 20.45
C SER A 149 0.41 7.40 21.44
N LYS A 150 1.33 7.17 22.39
CA LYS A 150 1.86 8.19 23.31
C LYS A 150 3.30 8.52 22.94
N ALA A 151 3.74 9.75 23.19
CA ALA A 151 5.10 10.18 22.88
C ALA A 151 6.19 9.36 23.60
N SER A 152 5.89 8.80 24.77
CA SER A 152 6.81 7.91 25.52
C SER A 152 6.86 6.49 24.96
N LEU A 153 5.90 6.09 24.13
CA LEU A 153 5.78 4.77 23.51
C LEU A 153 5.31 4.91 22.05
N PRO A 154 6.10 5.57 21.19
CA PRO A 154 5.68 5.92 19.83
C PRO A 154 5.31 4.70 18.97
N TYR A 155 5.96 3.57 19.23
CA TYR A 155 5.76 2.31 18.51
C TYR A 155 4.63 1.45 19.08
N PHE A 156 4.04 1.85 20.22
CA PHE A 156 2.82 1.27 20.75
C PHE A 156 1.60 2.03 20.21
N CYS A 157 0.80 1.38 19.39
CA CYS A 157 -0.33 1.95 18.65
C CYS A 157 0.06 3.15 17.76
N GLY A 158 1.29 3.15 17.24
CA GLY A 158 1.80 4.17 16.32
C GLY A 158 1.27 4.02 14.90
N SER A 159 1.59 4.98 14.04
CA SER A 159 1.07 5.00 12.66
C SER A 159 2.20 4.94 11.61
N PRO A 160 2.77 3.75 11.33
CA PRO A 160 3.80 3.61 10.31
C PRO A 160 3.30 4.09 8.95
N GLY A 161 4.19 4.71 8.19
CA GLY A 161 3.87 5.21 6.86
C GLY A 161 3.00 6.48 6.84
N SER A 162 2.53 6.98 7.99
CA SER A 162 1.73 8.22 8.05
C SER A 162 2.52 9.40 7.47
N GLY A 163 1.87 10.20 6.63
CA GLY A 163 2.45 11.47 6.15
C GLY A 163 2.57 12.53 7.24
N THR A 164 1.76 12.41 8.29
CA THR A 164 1.71 13.36 9.39
C THR A 164 2.53 12.85 10.57
N PRO A 165 3.48 13.65 11.10
CA PRO A 165 4.21 13.32 12.33
C PRO A 165 3.26 13.13 13.51
N SER A 166 3.57 12.17 14.40
CA SER A 166 2.75 11.90 15.58
C SER A 166 3.56 11.22 16.68
N ALA A 167 3.27 11.56 17.94
CA ALA A 167 3.88 10.94 19.12
C ALA A 167 5.42 10.87 19.10
N GLY A 168 6.11 11.87 18.52
CA GLY A 168 7.57 11.88 18.42
C GLY A 168 8.13 11.10 17.22
N LEU A 169 7.28 10.48 16.39
CA LEU A 169 7.67 9.92 15.11
C LEU A 169 7.54 10.96 14.00
N ALA A 170 8.56 11.04 13.15
CA ALA A 170 8.50 11.82 11.92
C ALA A 170 7.50 11.22 10.92
N GLY A 171 6.89 12.10 10.12
CA GLY A 171 6.04 11.70 9.01
C GLY A 171 6.85 11.16 7.83
N CYS A 172 6.25 10.24 7.09
CA CYS A 172 6.78 9.74 5.83
C CYS A 172 6.41 10.68 4.69
N SER A 173 7.41 11.31 4.07
CA SER A 173 7.19 12.15 2.89
C SER A 173 6.66 11.33 1.70
N TRP A 174 7.03 10.05 1.64
CA TRP A 174 6.88 9.19 0.46
C TRP A 174 7.52 9.78 -0.81
N LYS A 175 8.37 10.80 -0.70
CA LYS A 175 9.09 11.38 -1.83
C LYS A 175 10.50 10.79 -1.84
N PHE A 176 10.72 9.84 -2.72
CA PHE A 176 11.99 9.14 -2.81
C PHE A 176 12.94 9.82 -3.78
N THR A 177 14.22 9.85 -3.42
CA THR A 177 15.31 10.34 -4.28
C THR A 177 16.35 9.22 -4.40
N PRO A 178 16.16 8.26 -5.32
CA PRO A 178 17.10 7.15 -5.45
C PRO A 178 18.48 7.66 -5.92
N PRO A 179 19.58 7.02 -5.47
CA PRO A 179 20.93 7.48 -5.80
C PRO A 179 21.31 7.19 -7.26
N LEU A 180 20.66 6.22 -7.90
CA LEU A 180 20.94 5.79 -9.27
C LEU A 180 19.64 5.42 -10.00
N VAL A 181 19.65 5.52 -11.33
CA VAL A 181 18.47 5.21 -12.16
C VAL A 181 18.04 3.75 -12.06
N GLU A 182 18.93 2.83 -11.68
CA GLU A 182 18.61 1.40 -11.52
C GLU A 182 17.57 1.12 -10.42
N TYR A 183 17.42 2.04 -9.46
CA TYR A 183 16.38 1.94 -8.44
C TYR A 183 15.01 2.36 -8.98
N ASN A 184 14.93 3.06 -10.11
CA ASN A 184 13.66 3.39 -10.74
C ASN A 184 13.05 2.12 -11.32
N TRP A 185 11.86 1.75 -10.86
CA TRP A 185 11.08 0.72 -11.52
C TRP A 185 10.19 1.38 -12.57
N VAL A 186 10.40 0.99 -13.84
CA VAL A 186 9.70 1.56 -14.98
C VAL A 186 9.01 0.48 -15.81
N ALA A 187 7.98 0.86 -16.54
CA ALA A 187 7.36 0.00 -17.54
C ALA A 187 8.38 -0.36 -18.62
N TYR A 188 8.44 -1.65 -18.98
CA TYR A 188 9.32 -2.15 -20.02
C TYR A 188 8.83 -1.76 -21.43
N GLY A 189 9.74 -1.72 -22.41
CA GLY A 189 9.41 -1.60 -23.84
C GLY A 189 9.80 -0.28 -24.51
N GLY A 190 10.44 0.64 -23.80
CA GLY A 190 10.93 1.89 -24.38
C GLY A 190 12.39 1.85 -24.86
N LYS A 191 12.89 3.01 -25.28
CA LYS A 191 14.29 3.22 -25.70
C LYS A 191 15.27 2.82 -24.60
N ALA A 192 16.43 2.27 -24.96
CA ALA A 192 17.52 2.09 -24.00
C ALA A 192 18.01 3.45 -23.47
N CYS A 193 18.41 3.50 -22.20
CA CYS A 193 18.84 4.74 -21.55
C CYS A 193 19.97 4.47 -20.57
N THR A 194 20.63 5.53 -20.13
CA THR A 194 21.66 5.54 -19.10
C THR A 194 21.36 6.57 -18.01
N ALA A 195 20.65 7.64 -18.35
CA ALA A 195 20.22 8.71 -17.46
C ALA A 195 18.80 9.18 -17.78
N ASN A 196 18.16 9.90 -16.86
CA ASN A 196 16.80 10.43 -17.06
C ASN A 196 16.69 11.37 -18.27
N GLY A 197 17.77 12.09 -18.61
CA GLY A 197 17.80 12.98 -19.77
C GLY A 197 17.72 12.28 -21.13
N ASP A 198 17.92 10.96 -21.18
CA ASP A 198 17.79 10.17 -22.41
C ASP A 198 16.33 9.94 -22.82
N CYS A 199 15.41 10.22 -21.89
CA CYS A 199 13.99 9.89 -21.95
C CYS A 199 13.14 11.10 -22.30
N ALA A 200 12.09 10.86 -23.08
CA ALA A 200 11.12 11.90 -23.43
C ALA A 200 10.35 12.35 -22.18
N SER A 201 9.76 13.55 -22.25
CA SER A 201 8.86 14.07 -21.21
C SER A 201 7.82 13.02 -20.81
N GLY A 202 7.62 12.87 -19.50
CA GLY A 202 6.71 11.87 -18.94
C GLY A 202 7.25 10.44 -18.94
N THR A 203 8.54 10.23 -19.18
CA THR A 203 9.23 8.96 -18.93
C THR A 203 10.56 9.20 -18.24
N GLN A 204 11.06 8.18 -17.55
CA GLN A 204 12.35 8.25 -16.89
C GLN A 204 13.15 6.97 -17.13
N CYS A 205 14.45 7.05 -16.92
CA CYS A 205 15.31 5.91 -17.07
C CYS A 205 15.20 5.01 -15.83
N GLY A 206 15.08 3.71 -16.05
CA GLY A 206 15.05 2.75 -14.97
C GLY A 206 15.12 1.31 -15.42
N LEU A 207 15.02 0.38 -14.46
CA LEU A 207 14.92 -1.04 -14.75
C LEU A 207 13.46 -1.42 -15.02
N GLY A 208 13.20 -1.88 -16.24
CA GLY A 208 12.00 -2.63 -16.60
C GLY A 208 12.29 -4.13 -16.57
N PHE A 209 11.32 -4.92 -16.11
CA PHE A 209 11.39 -6.37 -16.20
C PHE A 209 11.05 -6.80 -17.63
N ASP A 210 11.99 -7.45 -18.29
CA ASP A 210 11.83 -8.03 -19.61
C ASP A 210 11.42 -9.50 -19.47
N PRO A 211 10.17 -9.86 -19.82
CA PRO A 211 9.68 -11.22 -19.67
C PRO A 211 10.37 -12.21 -20.63
N VAL A 212 10.97 -11.73 -21.72
CA VAL A 212 11.69 -12.58 -22.70
C VAL A 212 13.07 -12.94 -22.14
N LEU A 213 13.75 -11.97 -21.53
CA LEU A 213 15.05 -12.20 -20.90
C LEU A 213 14.92 -12.86 -19.52
N ASN A 214 13.72 -12.87 -18.95
CA ASN A 214 13.45 -13.22 -17.55
C ASN A 214 14.40 -12.46 -16.60
N GLY A 215 14.55 -11.16 -16.85
CA GLY A 215 15.56 -10.32 -16.20
C GLY A 215 15.32 -8.84 -16.43
N PHE A 216 16.31 -8.02 -16.10
CA PHE A 216 16.18 -6.57 -16.16
C PHE A 216 16.80 -5.97 -17.42
N LYS A 217 16.14 -4.96 -17.97
CA LYS A 217 16.69 -4.08 -19.00
C LYS A 217 16.52 -2.62 -18.58
N LYS A 218 17.58 -1.83 -18.74
CA LYS A 218 17.53 -0.39 -18.55
C LYS A 218 16.81 0.26 -19.74
N THR A 219 15.71 0.96 -19.47
CA THR A 219 14.81 1.49 -20.50
C THR A 219 14.13 2.76 -20.03
N CYS A 220 13.82 3.65 -20.97
CA CYS A 220 12.92 4.77 -20.72
C CYS A 220 11.50 4.23 -20.59
N GLY A 221 10.87 4.49 -19.46
CA GLY A 221 9.50 4.05 -19.23
C GLY A 221 8.77 4.96 -18.28
N ARG A 222 7.45 4.78 -18.24
CA ARG A 222 6.63 5.34 -17.17
C ARG A 222 7.07 4.71 -15.86
N GLN A 223 7.24 5.53 -14.82
CA GLN A 223 7.54 5.01 -13.49
C GLN A 223 6.36 4.20 -12.93
N LEU A 224 6.69 3.01 -12.42
CA LEU A 224 5.81 2.05 -11.76
C LEU A 224 6.12 1.90 -10.28
N GLY A 225 7.33 2.30 -9.87
CA GLY A 225 7.67 2.42 -8.47
C GLY A 225 9.16 2.59 -8.27
N TYR A 226 9.65 1.91 -7.23
CA TYR A 226 11.07 1.76 -6.98
C TYR A 226 11.43 0.32 -6.67
N TRP A 227 12.55 -0.11 -7.21
CA TRP A 227 13.23 -1.33 -6.80
C TRP A 227 13.99 -1.10 -5.49
N THR A 228 14.12 -2.15 -4.69
CA THR A 228 15.16 -2.24 -3.67
C THR A 228 16.30 -3.12 -4.17
N ALA A 229 17.50 -2.94 -3.63
CA ALA A 229 18.63 -3.81 -3.94
C ALA A 229 18.31 -5.28 -3.62
N ASN A 230 17.64 -5.53 -2.49
CA ASN A 230 17.15 -6.87 -2.13
C ASN A 230 16.27 -7.47 -3.22
N GLN A 231 15.29 -6.70 -3.72
CA GLN A 231 14.37 -7.19 -4.74
C GLN A 231 15.06 -7.45 -6.09
N VAL A 232 15.95 -6.55 -6.55
CA VAL A 232 16.71 -6.76 -7.80
C VAL A 232 17.55 -8.02 -7.70
N CYS A 233 18.31 -8.16 -6.61
CA CYS A 233 19.17 -9.32 -6.40
C CYS A 233 18.38 -10.62 -6.17
N GLY A 234 17.17 -10.54 -5.62
CA GLY A 234 16.27 -11.68 -5.46
C GLY A 234 15.73 -12.19 -6.79
N VAL A 235 15.43 -11.28 -7.73
CA VAL A 235 14.96 -11.63 -9.08
C VAL A 235 16.12 -12.10 -9.97
N GLN A 236 17.23 -11.36 -9.98
CA GLN A 236 18.38 -11.65 -10.82
C GLN A 236 19.66 -11.67 -9.98
N ARG A 237 20.01 -12.84 -9.45
CA ARG A 237 21.19 -13.04 -8.58
C ARG A 237 22.52 -12.69 -9.25
N SER A 238 22.58 -12.74 -10.58
CA SER A 238 23.75 -12.37 -11.38
C SER A 238 23.83 -10.88 -11.71
N PHE A 239 22.89 -10.06 -11.22
CA PHE A 239 22.87 -8.63 -11.56
C PHE A 239 24.13 -7.94 -11.03
N GLY A 240 24.85 -7.27 -11.94
CA GLY A 240 26.12 -6.62 -11.67
C GLY A 240 25.96 -5.25 -11.01
N ALA A 241 26.79 -4.29 -11.41
CA ALA A 241 26.70 -2.92 -10.91
C ALA A 241 25.28 -2.34 -11.11
N PRO A 242 24.78 -1.51 -10.16
CA PRO A 242 25.45 -1.07 -8.94
C PRO A 242 25.28 -2.01 -7.74
N PHE A 243 24.47 -3.08 -7.86
CA PHE A 243 24.10 -3.92 -6.72
C PHE A 243 25.09 -5.04 -6.42
N TYR A 244 25.81 -5.54 -7.44
CA TYR A 244 26.81 -6.60 -7.34
C TYR A 244 26.29 -7.85 -6.60
N CYS A 245 25.12 -8.33 -7.01
CA CYS A 245 24.33 -9.32 -6.26
C CYS A 245 25.06 -10.64 -5.98
N SER A 246 25.90 -11.09 -6.91
CA SER A 246 26.71 -12.32 -6.82
C SER A 246 28.12 -12.10 -6.28
N ALA A 247 28.50 -10.89 -5.89
CA ALA A 247 29.84 -10.64 -5.36
C ALA A 247 30.08 -11.46 -4.10
N ALA A 248 31.18 -12.21 -4.07
CA ALA A 248 31.58 -12.98 -2.91
C ALA A 248 31.83 -12.05 -1.72
N ILE A 249 31.40 -12.47 -0.54
CA ILE A 249 31.67 -11.75 0.72
C ILE A 249 32.73 -12.50 1.54
N PRO A 250 33.61 -11.78 2.28
CA PRO A 250 34.66 -12.39 3.11
C PRO A 250 34.16 -13.44 4.10
N GLN A 251 32.92 -13.32 4.56
CA GLN A 251 32.29 -14.23 5.51
C GLN A 251 31.79 -15.54 4.87
N GLY A 252 31.94 -15.71 3.55
CA GLY A 252 31.36 -16.79 2.78
C GLY A 252 29.95 -16.45 2.26
N GLY A 253 29.60 -16.99 1.09
CA GLY A 253 28.37 -16.64 0.37
C GLY A 253 28.53 -15.42 -0.55
N ILE A 254 27.40 -14.81 -0.91
CA ILE A 254 27.33 -13.66 -1.82
C ILE A 254 26.63 -12.46 -1.19
N LEU A 255 26.80 -11.28 -1.78
CA LEU A 255 26.24 -10.03 -1.26
C LEU A 255 24.72 -10.06 -1.11
N TRP A 256 24.01 -10.79 -1.98
CA TRP A 256 22.57 -11.01 -1.80
C TRP A 256 22.21 -11.66 -0.46
N ASN A 257 23.05 -12.55 0.08
CA ASN A 257 22.78 -13.16 1.40
C ASN A 257 22.73 -12.12 2.52
N LEU A 258 23.55 -11.08 2.42
CA LEU A 258 23.50 -9.92 3.32
C LEU A 258 22.34 -8.99 2.99
N MET A 259 21.97 -8.78 1.73
CA MET A 259 20.81 -7.95 1.36
C MET A 259 19.48 -8.53 1.84
N ALA A 260 19.32 -9.85 1.75
CA ALA A 260 18.11 -10.56 2.15
C ALA A 260 18.13 -11.05 3.60
N CYS A 261 19.27 -10.91 4.27
CA CYS A 261 19.58 -11.52 5.56
C CYS A 261 19.12 -12.99 5.70
N ASN A 262 19.64 -13.86 4.84
CA ASN A 262 19.25 -15.28 4.81
C ASN A 262 20.41 -16.24 5.07
N GLY A 263 21.62 -15.73 5.32
CA GLY A 263 22.84 -16.52 5.37
C GLY A 263 23.09 -17.26 6.68
N ASN A 264 22.45 -16.90 7.80
CA ASN A 264 22.80 -17.46 9.11
C ASN A 264 21.62 -17.59 10.10
N SER A 265 21.73 -18.51 11.07
CA SER A 265 20.77 -18.70 12.16
C SER A 265 21.32 -18.17 13.51
N GLY A 266 20.44 -18.01 14.51
CA GLY A 266 20.84 -17.59 15.87
C GLY A 266 21.49 -16.21 15.94
N ALA A 267 22.59 -16.09 16.69
CA ALA A 267 23.35 -14.85 16.90
C ALA A 267 23.88 -14.19 15.61
N GLN A 268 23.95 -14.94 14.52
CA GLN A 268 24.44 -14.42 13.23
C GLN A 268 23.31 -13.78 12.39
N ARG A 269 22.06 -13.78 12.88
CA ARG A 269 20.88 -13.35 12.11
C ARG A 269 20.66 -11.84 12.12
N SER A 270 20.96 -11.12 13.19
CA SER A 270 20.84 -9.66 13.22
C SER A 270 21.84 -9.05 14.18
N CYS A 271 22.46 -7.94 13.74
CA CYS A 271 23.39 -7.15 14.53
C CYS A 271 22.70 -6.39 15.69
N TYR A 272 21.36 -6.43 15.79
CA TYR A 272 20.60 -5.98 16.96
C TYR A 272 20.44 -7.05 18.05
N THR A 273 20.73 -8.33 17.76
CA THR A 273 20.51 -9.43 18.72
C THR A 273 21.66 -9.54 19.72
N ALA A 274 21.33 -9.84 20.98
CA ALA A 274 22.33 -10.11 22.01
C ALA A 274 23.27 -11.25 21.58
N GLY A 275 24.59 -11.03 21.73
CA GLY A 275 25.61 -11.98 21.30
C GLY A 275 25.89 -12.00 19.79
N ALA A 276 25.44 -10.99 19.04
CA ALA A 276 25.61 -10.96 17.59
C ALA A 276 27.07 -11.17 17.13
N SER A 277 27.27 -11.94 16.05
CA SER A 277 28.60 -12.17 15.46
C SER A 277 29.07 -10.99 14.61
N ALA A 278 30.35 -10.95 14.19
CA ALA A 278 30.86 -9.99 13.21
C ALA A 278 30.33 -10.24 11.77
N THR A 279 29.57 -11.32 11.56
CA THR A 279 28.96 -11.70 10.28
C THR A 279 27.46 -11.42 10.23
N CYS A 280 26.94 -10.74 11.26
CA CYS A 280 25.52 -10.44 11.39
C CYS A 280 25.00 -9.54 10.26
N CYS A 281 23.68 -9.55 10.08
CA CYS A 281 22.97 -8.68 9.17
C CYS A 281 22.48 -7.40 9.84
N GLY A 282 22.32 -6.35 9.04
CA GLY A 282 21.57 -5.19 9.49
C GLY A 282 22.35 -4.32 10.46
N CYS A 283 21.57 -3.53 11.16
CA CYS A 283 21.98 -2.62 12.20
C CYS A 283 22.56 -1.27 11.77
N VAL A 284 21.70 -0.26 11.94
CA VAL A 284 21.98 1.15 11.72
C VAL A 284 21.33 1.89 12.86
N ASN A 285 22.13 2.62 13.63
CA ASN A 285 21.59 3.62 14.54
C ASN A 285 21.18 4.83 13.69
N TRP A 286 19.96 4.78 13.13
CA TRP A 286 19.43 5.74 12.17
C TRP A 286 19.46 7.18 12.70
N ASP A 287 19.21 7.35 14.01
CA ASP A 287 19.29 8.61 14.74
C ASP A 287 20.69 9.24 14.64
N LYS A 288 21.75 8.43 14.75
CA LYS A 288 23.15 8.88 14.71
C LYS A 288 23.62 9.31 13.31
N ILE A 289 22.87 8.99 12.27
CA ILE A 289 23.16 9.39 10.89
C ILE A 289 22.11 10.36 10.31
N GLY A 290 21.37 11.03 11.19
CA GLY A 290 20.48 12.13 10.85
C GLY A 290 19.15 11.71 10.22
N VAL A 291 18.72 10.46 10.40
CA VAL A 291 17.33 10.07 10.12
C VAL A 291 16.49 10.38 11.36
N PRO A 292 15.33 11.05 11.22
CA PRO A 292 14.54 11.51 12.36
C PRO A 292 13.71 10.36 12.96
N VAL A 293 14.39 9.43 13.64
CA VAL A 293 13.78 8.41 14.49
C VAL A 293 14.10 8.71 15.97
N PRO A 294 13.27 8.26 16.93
CA PRO A 294 13.59 8.36 18.34
C PRO A 294 14.95 7.70 18.66
N PRO A 295 15.78 8.27 19.53
CA PRO A 295 17.05 7.67 19.93
C PRO A 295 16.83 6.48 20.88
N GLY A 296 17.91 5.74 21.17
CA GLY A 296 17.89 4.73 22.23
C GLY A 296 17.48 5.32 23.59
N PRO A 297 16.76 4.57 24.45
CA PRO A 297 16.40 3.15 24.31
C PRO A 297 15.08 2.88 23.59
N ILE A 298 14.44 3.90 22.98
CA ILE A 298 13.14 3.72 22.29
C ILE A 298 13.34 2.88 21.02
N THR A 299 14.38 3.18 20.24
CA THR A 299 14.82 2.33 19.12
C THR A 299 15.97 1.44 19.55
N ALA A 300 16.01 0.23 18.98
CA ALA A 300 17.09 -0.72 19.24
C ALA A 300 18.43 -0.11 18.81
N GLN A 301 19.45 -0.24 19.64
CA GLN A 301 20.80 0.17 19.29
C GLN A 301 21.63 -1.05 18.89
N CYS A 302 22.60 -0.84 18.00
CA CYS A 302 23.48 -1.92 17.57
C CYS A 302 24.23 -2.59 18.70
N VAL A 303 24.19 -3.92 18.70
CA VAL A 303 24.94 -4.77 19.62
C VAL A 303 26.27 -5.21 18.98
N ASN A 304 26.30 -5.37 17.66
CA ASN A 304 27.52 -5.59 16.89
C ASN A 304 27.42 -4.91 15.52
N SER A 305 28.46 -5.02 14.69
CA SER A 305 28.51 -4.48 13.34
C SER A 305 29.17 -5.44 12.37
N ASN A 306 28.71 -5.45 11.13
CA ASN A 306 29.34 -6.14 10.02
C ASN A 306 29.85 -5.09 9.02
N PRO A 307 31.18 -4.92 8.85
CA PRO A 307 31.74 -3.85 8.02
C PRO A 307 31.34 -3.97 6.55
N VAL A 308 31.18 -5.20 6.04
CA VAL A 308 30.74 -5.44 4.66
C VAL A 308 29.29 -5.02 4.48
N TRP A 309 28.43 -5.28 5.47
CA TRP A 309 27.05 -4.84 5.45
C TRP A 309 26.94 -3.30 5.51
N VAL A 310 27.72 -2.67 6.39
CA VAL A 310 27.75 -1.20 6.55
C VAL A 310 28.24 -0.48 5.27
N ASP A 311 29.21 -1.07 4.58
CA ASP A 311 29.77 -0.52 3.34
C ASP A 311 28.87 -0.78 2.13
N ARG A 312 28.34 -2.00 1.99
CA ARG A 312 27.72 -2.47 0.73
C ARG A 312 26.21 -2.53 0.75
N VAL A 313 25.58 -2.72 1.92
CA VAL A 313 24.13 -2.90 2.04
C VAL A 313 23.47 -1.64 2.56
N ARG A 314 23.94 -1.08 3.68
CA ARG A 314 23.38 0.13 4.31
C ARG A 314 23.14 1.29 3.32
N PRO A 315 24.07 1.65 2.41
CA PRO A 315 23.83 2.78 1.50
C PRO A 315 22.64 2.57 0.56
N THR A 316 22.28 1.31 0.28
CA THR A 316 21.12 0.99 -0.55
C THR A 316 19.78 1.27 0.13
N LEU A 317 19.79 1.46 1.46
CA LEU A 317 18.62 1.64 2.31
C LEU A 317 18.41 3.09 2.76
N ASP A 318 19.47 3.91 2.81
CA ASP A 318 19.45 5.26 3.40
C ASP A 318 18.38 6.17 2.78
N TRP A 319 18.28 6.21 1.44
CA TRP A 319 17.27 7.01 0.74
C TRP A 319 15.83 6.52 0.98
N LEU A 320 15.63 5.22 1.22
CA LEU A 320 14.33 4.66 1.59
C LEU A 320 13.93 5.12 2.98
N LYS A 321 14.85 4.96 3.94
CA LYS A 321 14.60 5.29 5.34
C LYS A 321 14.41 6.78 5.57
N ARG A 322 15.14 7.63 4.84
CA ARG A 322 14.93 9.10 4.89
C ARG A 322 13.57 9.51 4.34
N ALA A 323 13.10 8.87 3.27
CA ALA A 323 11.80 9.17 2.69
C ALA A 323 10.63 8.72 3.59
N CYS A 324 10.81 7.62 4.32
CA CYS A 324 9.85 7.12 5.31
C CYS A 324 10.56 6.49 6.54
N PRO A 325 10.80 7.27 7.61
CA PRO A 325 11.54 6.81 8.79
C PRO A 325 10.87 5.67 9.56
N THR A 326 9.55 5.51 9.41
CA THR A 326 8.76 4.46 10.09
C THR A 326 8.50 3.23 9.22
N ALA A 327 9.04 3.17 8.01
CA ALA A 327 8.93 2.00 7.15
C ALA A 327 10.00 0.96 7.48
N TYR A 328 9.61 -0.31 7.37
CA TYR A 328 10.48 -1.47 7.43
C TYR A 328 11.23 -1.62 6.10
N THR A 329 12.51 -1.27 6.11
CA THR A 329 13.34 -1.17 4.89
C THR A 329 14.24 -2.37 4.68
N TYR A 330 14.48 -3.18 5.73
CA TYR A 330 15.41 -4.28 5.73
C TYR A 330 14.94 -5.41 6.67
N PRO A 331 15.21 -6.70 6.37
CA PRO A 331 14.90 -7.78 7.31
C PRO A 331 15.66 -7.61 8.62
N TYR A 332 14.94 -7.56 9.75
CA TYR A 332 15.50 -7.19 11.05
C TYR A 332 16.05 -5.76 11.08
N ASP A 333 15.40 -4.81 10.40
CA ASP A 333 15.53 -3.39 10.72
C ASP A 333 15.31 -3.16 12.23
N ASP A 334 15.73 -2.01 12.75
CA ASP A 334 15.48 -1.70 14.16
C ASP A 334 13.98 -1.67 14.49
N HIS A 335 13.69 -1.62 15.79
CA HIS A 335 12.35 -1.35 16.31
C HIS A 335 11.72 -0.04 15.78
N SER A 336 12.44 0.79 15.01
CA SER A 336 11.85 1.96 14.35
C SER A 336 10.81 1.63 13.26
N SER A 337 10.69 0.34 12.94
CA SER A 337 9.87 -0.15 11.83
C SER A 337 8.81 -1.16 12.22
N THR A 338 8.81 -1.66 13.46
CA THR A 338 7.84 -2.67 13.93
C THR A 338 7.01 -2.10 15.05
N PHE A 339 5.69 -2.16 14.88
CA PHE A 339 4.73 -1.58 15.80
C PHE A 339 3.93 -2.69 16.47
N ILE A 340 3.48 -2.38 17.69
CA ILE A 340 2.59 -3.25 18.45
C ILE A 340 1.35 -2.46 18.87
N CYS A 341 0.21 -3.11 19.05
CA CYS A 341 -0.96 -2.44 19.62
C CYS A 341 -1.87 -3.42 20.35
N LYS A 342 -2.47 -2.94 21.44
CA LYS A 342 -3.44 -3.68 22.23
C LYS A 342 -4.42 -2.69 22.86
N SER A 343 -5.72 -2.99 22.82
CA SER A 343 -6.71 -2.21 23.58
C SER A 343 -6.49 -2.37 25.10
N PRO A 344 -6.96 -1.41 25.92
CA PRO A 344 -6.87 -1.51 27.37
C PRO A 344 -7.76 -2.61 27.98
N THR A 345 -8.61 -3.25 27.16
CA THR A 345 -9.51 -4.33 27.56
C THR A 345 -8.85 -5.71 27.42
N ALA A 346 -9.46 -6.74 28.03
CA ALA A 346 -8.93 -8.10 27.98
C ALA A 346 -8.97 -8.73 26.57
N ALA A 347 -9.97 -8.38 25.76
CA ALA A 347 -10.02 -8.71 24.34
C ALA A 347 -9.41 -7.54 23.56
N ASN A 348 -8.56 -7.84 22.56
CA ASN A 348 -7.99 -6.79 21.74
C ASN A 348 -9.00 -6.35 20.67
N THR A 349 -9.50 -5.13 20.75
CA THR A 349 -10.59 -4.61 19.90
C THR A 349 -10.16 -3.47 18.98
N VAL A 350 -8.86 -3.37 18.72
CA VAL A 350 -8.29 -2.31 17.88
C VAL A 350 -8.70 -2.48 16.41
N ASP A 351 -9.27 -1.44 15.82
CA ASP A 351 -9.48 -1.31 14.38
C ASP A 351 -8.25 -0.67 13.74
N TYR A 352 -8.01 -0.93 12.47
CA TYR A 352 -6.91 -0.30 11.73
C TYR A 352 -7.41 0.34 10.45
N THR A 353 -6.99 1.58 10.20
CA THR A 353 -7.16 2.24 8.91
C THR A 353 -5.89 2.10 8.08
N ILE A 354 -6.01 1.42 6.93
CA ILE A 354 -4.96 1.32 5.92
C ILE A 354 -5.24 2.40 4.87
N THR A 355 -4.32 3.35 4.73
CA THR A 355 -4.46 4.45 3.76
C THR A 355 -3.45 4.30 2.64
N PHE A 356 -3.94 4.26 1.40
CA PHE A 356 -3.11 4.34 0.20
C PHE A 356 -2.87 5.80 -0.17
N CYS A 357 -1.62 6.14 -0.53
CA CYS A 357 -1.14 7.51 -0.76
C CYS A 357 -1.40 8.48 0.41
N PRO A 358 -0.84 8.22 1.61
CA PRO A 358 -1.18 8.97 2.83
C PRO A 358 -0.79 10.46 2.81
N THR A 359 0.14 10.88 1.95
CA THR A 359 0.51 12.29 1.73
C THR A 359 -0.27 12.95 0.60
N GLY A 360 -1.26 12.26 0.03
CA GLY A 360 -1.91 12.65 -1.22
C GLY A 360 -1.00 12.47 -2.44
N GLY A 361 -1.62 12.40 -3.62
CA GLY A 361 -0.90 12.40 -4.89
C GLY A 361 -0.59 11.02 -5.48
N VAL A 362 0.19 11.04 -6.56
CA VAL A 362 0.68 9.87 -7.30
C VAL A 362 2.06 9.49 -6.78
N ASN A 363 2.19 8.38 -6.06
CA ASN A 363 3.49 7.81 -5.79
C ASN A 363 3.53 6.32 -6.21
N PRO A 364 4.53 5.88 -7.01
CA PRO A 364 5.48 6.75 -7.71
C PRO A 364 4.71 7.75 -8.59
N PRO A 365 5.33 8.86 -8.99
CA PRO A 365 4.73 9.72 -9.98
C PRO A 365 4.26 8.84 -11.13
N LEU A 366 2.93 8.71 -11.31
CA LEU A 366 2.44 8.63 -12.68
C LEU A 366 3.06 9.86 -13.31
N PRO A 367 3.82 9.72 -14.41
CA PRO A 367 4.49 10.84 -15.01
C PRO A 367 3.48 11.96 -15.14
N ASP A 368 3.78 13.07 -14.48
CA ASP A 368 3.12 14.33 -14.74
C ASP A 368 3.05 14.46 -16.27
N GLY A 369 1.85 14.62 -16.82
CA GLY A 369 1.71 14.90 -18.25
C GLY A 369 1.01 13.86 -19.12
N LYS A 370 0.16 12.96 -18.59
CA LYS A 370 -0.78 12.21 -19.44
C LYS A 370 -2.12 12.93 -19.58
N CYS A 371 -2.64 12.98 -20.80
CA CYS A 371 -4.03 13.36 -21.03
C CYS A 371 -4.97 12.25 -20.56
N LEU A 372 -5.60 12.43 -19.39
CA LEU A 372 -6.56 11.48 -18.83
C LEU A 372 -7.99 11.90 -19.18
N PRO A 373 -8.93 10.95 -19.39
CA PRO A 373 -10.30 11.28 -19.72
C PRO A 373 -11.05 11.88 -18.51
N PRO A 374 -12.21 12.52 -18.74
CA PRO A 374 -13.09 13.01 -17.68
C PRO A 374 -13.39 11.96 -16.60
N ALA A 375 -13.34 12.36 -15.34
CA ALA A 375 -13.63 11.49 -14.19
C ALA A 375 -15.04 11.76 -13.63
N ASN A 376 -15.60 10.81 -12.87
CA ASN A 376 -16.86 10.99 -12.12
C ASN A 376 -18.03 11.54 -12.95
N ILE A 377 -18.20 11.02 -14.17
CA ILE A 377 -19.24 11.49 -15.10
C ILE A 377 -20.62 11.17 -14.51
N LYS A 378 -21.49 12.19 -14.45
CA LYS A 378 -22.87 12.12 -14.00
C LYS A 378 -23.79 12.71 -15.06
N SER A 379 -25.04 12.27 -15.08
CA SER A 379 -26.07 12.81 -15.97
C SER A 379 -27.37 13.14 -15.25
N THR A 380 -28.06 14.17 -15.72
CA THR A 380 -29.48 14.46 -15.44
C THR A 380 -30.23 14.69 -16.76
N TYR A 381 -31.56 14.58 -16.75
CA TYR A 381 -32.40 14.88 -17.92
C TYR A 381 -33.68 15.61 -17.51
N THR A 382 -34.24 16.41 -18.43
CA THR A 382 -35.47 17.17 -18.19
C THR A 382 -36.72 16.29 -18.24
N ALA A 383 -37.78 16.68 -17.55
CA ALA A 383 -39.05 15.92 -17.52
C ALA A 383 -39.67 15.72 -18.92
N ASN A 384 -39.49 16.69 -19.82
CA ASN A 384 -39.94 16.60 -21.22
C ASN A 384 -39.01 15.74 -22.10
N LYS A 385 -37.92 15.19 -21.55
CA LYS A 385 -36.96 14.28 -22.21
C LYS A 385 -36.25 14.88 -23.43
N LYS A 386 -36.29 16.21 -23.59
CA LYS A 386 -35.65 16.94 -24.69
C LYS A 386 -34.25 17.43 -24.36
N GLN A 387 -33.78 17.23 -23.13
CA GLN A 387 -32.46 17.69 -22.71
C GLN A 387 -31.78 16.72 -21.74
N VAL A 388 -30.49 16.48 -21.96
CA VAL A 388 -29.56 15.80 -21.04
C VAL A 388 -28.48 16.79 -20.61
N THR A 389 -28.09 16.76 -19.35
CA THR A 389 -26.93 17.48 -18.83
C THR A 389 -25.91 16.47 -18.30
N LEU A 390 -24.69 16.51 -18.84
CA LEU A 390 -23.54 15.74 -18.35
C LEU A 390 -22.64 16.65 -17.52
N THR A 391 -22.13 16.15 -16.39
CA THR A 391 -21.11 16.84 -15.57
C THR A 391 -19.99 15.87 -15.22
N TRP A 392 -18.76 16.36 -15.09
CA TRP A 392 -17.60 15.54 -14.76
C TRP A 392 -16.56 16.32 -13.96
N ASP A 393 -15.59 15.61 -13.39
CA ASP A 393 -14.46 16.19 -12.69
C ASP A 393 -13.22 16.21 -13.59
N LYS A 394 -12.30 17.15 -13.30
CA LYS A 394 -10.94 17.07 -13.83
C LYS A 394 -10.29 15.83 -13.22
N PRO A 395 -9.79 14.87 -14.02
CA PRO A 395 -9.02 13.74 -13.50
C PRO A 395 -7.79 14.23 -12.74
N ALA A 396 -7.61 13.72 -11.53
CA ALA A 396 -6.49 14.10 -10.70
C ALA A 396 -5.19 13.52 -11.28
N ASN A 397 -4.14 14.34 -11.33
CA ASN A 397 -2.84 14.06 -11.97
C ASN A 397 -2.89 13.91 -13.51
N ALA A 398 -3.91 14.46 -14.16
CA ALA A 398 -3.84 14.74 -15.59
C ALA A 398 -2.95 15.95 -15.87
N GLU A 399 -2.30 15.93 -17.04
CA GLU A 399 -1.73 17.13 -17.65
C GLU A 399 -2.75 18.29 -17.67
N THR A 400 -2.29 19.51 -17.91
CA THR A 400 -3.16 20.62 -18.29
C THR A 400 -4.10 20.19 -19.43
N ILE A 401 -5.39 20.16 -19.13
CA ILE A 401 -6.44 19.87 -20.11
C ILE A 401 -6.77 21.18 -20.80
N SER A 402 -6.52 21.25 -22.11
CA SER A 402 -6.86 22.40 -22.94
C SER A 402 -8.36 22.51 -23.15
N THR A 403 -9.03 21.39 -23.44
CA THR A 403 -10.48 21.30 -23.65
C THR A 403 -10.98 19.88 -23.39
N TYR A 404 -12.23 19.73 -22.98
CA TYR A 404 -12.99 18.49 -23.05
C TYR A 404 -13.72 18.38 -24.38
N GLN A 405 -14.08 17.16 -24.76
CA GLN A 405 -14.83 16.87 -25.99
C GLN A 405 -15.88 15.79 -25.71
N VAL A 406 -17.07 15.98 -26.27
CA VAL A 406 -18.16 15.01 -26.25
C VAL A 406 -18.52 14.66 -27.69
N ASN A 407 -18.56 13.36 -27.98
CA ASN A 407 -19.02 12.82 -29.25
C ASN A 407 -20.33 12.03 -29.06
N ASP A 408 -21.14 11.96 -30.12
CA ASP A 408 -22.34 11.12 -30.18
C ASP A 408 -22.01 9.63 -30.37
N TRP A 409 -23.03 8.77 -30.46
CA TRP A 409 -22.88 7.33 -30.64
C TRP A 409 -22.21 6.91 -31.97
N LEU A 410 -22.18 7.81 -32.97
CA LEU A 410 -21.44 7.64 -34.22
C LEU A 410 -19.99 8.15 -34.10
N ASP A 411 -19.56 8.51 -32.89
CA ASP A 411 -18.27 9.14 -32.57
C ASP A 411 -18.04 10.47 -33.30
N ARG A 412 -19.12 11.18 -33.66
CA ARG A 412 -19.05 12.53 -34.23
C ARG A 412 -18.98 13.55 -33.11
N GLN A 413 -18.06 14.50 -33.20
CA GLN A 413 -17.93 15.57 -32.21
C GLN A 413 -19.18 16.45 -32.19
N ILE A 414 -19.89 16.45 -31.07
CA ILE A 414 -21.07 17.28 -30.84
C ILE A 414 -20.78 18.46 -29.90
N TRP A 415 -19.69 18.41 -29.15
CA TRP A 415 -19.26 19.51 -28.29
C TRP A 415 -17.77 19.47 -27.97
N ARG A 416 -17.17 20.66 -27.77
CA ARG A 416 -15.81 20.86 -27.27
C ARG A 416 -15.74 22.16 -26.48
N GLY A 417 -15.19 22.13 -25.27
CA GLY A 417 -15.14 23.32 -24.39
C GLY A 417 -14.24 23.13 -23.18
N VAL A 418 -14.06 24.18 -22.38
CA VAL A 418 -13.25 24.14 -21.14
C VAL A 418 -14.09 23.84 -19.91
N GLU A 419 -15.41 23.96 -20.02
CA GLU A 419 -16.34 23.69 -18.94
C GLU A 419 -16.34 22.20 -18.58
N ARG A 420 -16.70 21.92 -17.34
CA ARG A 420 -16.88 20.56 -16.80
C ARG A 420 -18.33 20.07 -16.92
N THR A 421 -19.07 20.68 -17.84
CA THR A 421 -20.49 20.43 -18.06
C THR A 421 -20.81 20.52 -19.55
N PHE A 422 -21.71 19.66 -20.01
CA PHE A 422 -22.24 19.67 -21.38
C PHE A 422 -23.76 19.48 -21.32
N ILE A 423 -24.47 20.22 -22.16
CA ILE A 423 -25.93 20.14 -22.27
C ILE A 423 -26.29 19.75 -23.70
N ASP A 424 -26.92 18.59 -23.86
CA ASP A 424 -27.50 18.13 -25.11
C ASP A 424 -28.98 18.49 -25.14
N LYS A 425 -29.40 19.30 -26.12
CA LYS A 425 -30.81 19.70 -26.35
C LYS A 425 -31.41 19.07 -27.61
N SER A 426 -30.70 18.12 -28.23
CA SER A 426 -31.11 17.50 -29.49
C SER A 426 -32.05 16.29 -29.32
N LEU A 427 -32.39 15.95 -28.08
CA LEU A 427 -33.13 14.73 -27.80
C LEU A 427 -34.58 14.78 -28.32
N PRO A 428 -35.12 13.64 -28.79
CA PRO A 428 -36.44 13.57 -29.42
C PRO A 428 -37.62 13.69 -28.45
N GLY A 429 -37.38 13.71 -27.13
CA GLY A 429 -38.46 13.72 -26.13
C GLY A 429 -39.04 12.34 -25.82
N THR A 430 -38.35 11.25 -26.16
CA THR A 430 -38.80 9.87 -25.96
C THR A 430 -37.89 9.09 -25.01
N ASN A 431 -38.38 7.95 -24.52
CA ASN A 431 -37.60 7.00 -23.74
C ASN A 431 -36.52 6.36 -24.60
N GLY A 432 -35.37 6.07 -24.01
CA GLY A 432 -34.29 5.43 -24.75
C GLY A 432 -32.96 5.46 -24.03
N LYS A 433 -31.97 4.86 -24.70
CA LYS A 433 -30.56 4.87 -24.29
C LYS A 433 -29.80 5.80 -25.23
N PHE A 434 -29.14 6.80 -24.66
CA PHE A 434 -28.33 7.78 -25.38
C PHE A 434 -26.87 7.60 -24.97
N THR A 435 -26.00 7.32 -25.93
CA THR A 435 -24.57 7.05 -25.68
C THR A 435 -23.72 8.24 -26.08
N TYR A 436 -22.82 8.63 -25.18
CA TYR A 436 -21.85 9.70 -25.38
C TYR A 436 -20.43 9.16 -25.21
N PHE A 437 -19.49 9.68 -26.00
CA PHE A 437 -18.06 9.42 -25.80
C PHE A 437 -17.35 10.67 -25.35
N LEU A 438 -16.68 10.60 -24.20
CA LEU A 438 -16.01 11.73 -23.59
C LEU A 438 -14.49 11.59 -23.68
N TYR A 439 -13.84 12.71 -23.96
CA TYR A 439 -12.39 12.84 -24.07
C TYR A 439 -11.89 14.11 -23.37
N SER A 440 -10.64 14.07 -22.91
CA SER A 440 -9.85 15.27 -22.64
C SER A 440 -8.88 15.50 -23.80
N ASN A 441 -8.64 16.76 -24.13
CA ASN A 441 -7.62 17.17 -25.08
C ASN A 441 -6.56 17.97 -24.33
N CYS A 442 -5.31 17.54 -24.43
CA CYS A 442 -4.16 18.13 -23.74
C CYS A 442 -3.06 18.42 -24.75
N PRO A 443 -2.01 19.18 -24.38
CA PRO A 443 -0.85 19.39 -25.25
C PRO A 443 -0.17 18.09 -25.70
N SER A 444 -0.15 17.04 -24.85
CA SER A 444 0.37 15.71 -25.22
C SER A 444 -0.52 14.89 -26.17
N GLY A 445 -1.73 15.38 -26.49
CA GLY A 445 -2.70 14.70 -27.34
C GLY A 445 -4.04 14.43 -26.64
N ARG A 446 -4.88 13.60 -27.26
CA ARG A 446 -6.21 13.26 -26.77
C ARG A 446 -6.15 12.06 -25.82
N SER A 447 -6.94 12.11 -24.75
CA SER A 447 -7.06 11.00 -23.79
C SER A 447 -7.68 9.75 -24.44
N PRO A 448 -7.58 8.57 -23.79
CA PRO A 448 -8.46 7.44 -24.07
C PRO A 448 -9.94 7.84 -24.02
N ARG A 449 -10.77 7.11 -24.76
CA ARG A 449 -12.22 7.32 -24.83
C ARG A 449 -12.92 6.79 -23.58
N VAL A 450 -13.88 7.55 -23.04
CA VAL A 450 -14.85 7.03 -22.05
C VAL A 450 -16.23 6.99 -22.67
N GLN A 451 -16.83 5.80 -22.71
CA GLN A 451 -18.24 5.64 -23.11
C GLN A 451 -19.14 5.87 -21.89
N TYR A 452 -20.18 6.69 -22.05
CA TYR A 452 -21.16 6.97 -21.02
C TYR A 452 -22.58 6.87 -21.58
N ASP A 453 -23.39 6.02 -20.95
CA ASP A 453 -24.76 5.75 -21.39
C ASP A 453 -25.77 6.41 -20.45
N VAL A 454 -26.66 7.24 -21.01
CA VAL A 454 -27.79 7.86 -20.30
C VAL A 454 -29.06 7.10 -20.67
N VAL A 455 -29.70 6.49 -19.67
CA VAL A 455 -30.98 5.79 -19.84
C VAL A 455 -32.11 6.70 -19.37
N ILE A 456 -32.92 7.16 -20.33
CA ILE A 456 -34.11 8.00 -20.07
C ILE A 456 -35.34 7.10 -19.99
N LYS A 457 -36.04 7.20 -18.86
CA LYS A 457 -37.27 6.44 -18.55
C LYS A 457 -38.51 7.31 -18.61
#